data_AF-A0A2U3D6X1-F1
#
_entry.id   AF-A0A2U3D6X1-F1
#
_cell.length_a   1.000
_cell.length_b   1.000
_cell.length_c   1.000
_cell.angle_alpha   90.00
_cell.angle_beta   90.00
_cell.angle_gamma   90.00
#
_symmetry.space_group_name_H-M   'P 1'
#
loop_
_entity.id
_entity.type
_entity.pdbx_description
1 polymer ?
#
loop_
_entity_poly.entity_id
_entity_poly.type
_entity_poly.pdbx_seq_one_letter_code
_entity_poly.pdbx_strand_id
1 'polypeptide(L)'
;MNNSEILFLYDAQLTNPNGDPDDENRPRMDYQSRRNLVSDVRLKRYIRDYLQDQGHELYVAQPRQGETITADKRLRTIIGDKKPTVGDLPTILDKLIDIRLFGATMPIKGDGDGGGASIQVTGPVQFSWGYSLNHVDLVNSYTISSRFSSKDDKTQGTFGKDYRIYYALLAFAGVVSGKRAEISHLKETDLALLDTAMLEAIPLQTTRSKMGQYPRLYLRIEYRDDRTVLGDWRDQLVLKEKENLRVPGDVQLNVDKLVERIEAVQGRIARVYLWEHPDFPFFLGNQRTSVAKAIEQKVPDLITPIQLMEARTL
;
A
#
# COMPACT_ATOMS: atom_id res chain seq x y z
N MET A 1 9.72 16.66 10.68
CA MET A 1 8.73 16.01 9.80
C MET A 1 7.37 16.18 10.44
N ASN A 2 6.36 16.58 9.68
CA ASN A 2 5.00 16.73 10.20
C ASN A 2 4.23 15.42 10.12
N ASN A 3 3.14 15.30 10.87
CA ASN A 3 2.21 14.19 10.67
C ASN A 3 1.55 14.29 9.30
N SER A 4 1.26 13.14 8.71
CA SER A 4 0.40 13.05 7.53
C SER A 4 -0.63 11.94 7.67
N GLU A 5 -1.74 12.08 6.96
CA GLU A 5 -2.71 11.00 6.75
C GLU A 5 -2.79 10.66 5.26
N ILE A 6 -2.89 9.37 4.95
CA ILE A 6 -2.90 8.85 3.59
C ILE A 6 -4.28 8.25 3.30
N LEU A 7 -4.82 8.57 2.14
CA LEU A 7 -5.97 7.91 1.54
C LEU A 7 -5.53 7.38 0.18
N PHE A 8 -5.62 6.07 -0.01
CA PHE A 8 -5.21 5.42 -1.26
C PHE A 8 -6.31 4.52 -1.79
N LEU A 9 -6.68 4.72 -3.06
CA LEU A 9 -7.63 3.90 -3.78
C LEU A 9 -6.96 3.25 -4.98
N TYR A 10 -7.24 1.97 -5.15
CA TYR A 10 -6.99 1.27 -6.40
C TYR A 10 -8.15 0.33 -6.67
N ASP A 11 -8.41 0.02 -7.94
CA ASP A 11 -9.40 -0.99 -8.27
C ASP A 11 -8.78 -2.34 -8.57
N ALA A 12 -9.61 -3.37 -8.53
CA ALA A 12 -9.23 -4.76 -8.76
C ALA A 12 -10.33 -5.43 -9.60
N GLN A 13 -10.04 -5.71 -10.87
CA GLN A 13 -10.98 -6.27 -11.84
C GLN A 13 -10.54 -7.67 -12.29
N LEU A 14 -11.44 -8.66 -12.20
CA LEU A 14 -11.19 -10.06 -12.61
C LEU A 14 -9.87 -10.62 -12.08
N THR A 15 -9.61 -10.34 -10.81
CA THR A 15 -8.30 -10.55 -10.19
C THR A 15 -8.43 -11.05 -8.75
N ASN A 16 -7.33 -11.48 -8.16
CA ASN A 16 -7.27 -11.81 -6.74
C ASN A 16 -6.35 -10.79 -6.05
N PRO A 17 -6.85 -9.71 -5.43
CA PRO A 17 -5.97 -8.68 -4.88
C PRO A 17 -5.15 -9.19 -3.69
N ASN A 18 -5.77 -9.90 -2.74
CA ASN A 18 -5.12 -10.56 -1.61
C ASN A 18 -5.71 -11.95 -1.40
N GLY A 19 -4.92 -12.99 -1.65
CA GLY A 19 -5.33 -14.36 -1.38
C GLY A 19 -5.22 -14.66 0.11
N ASP A 20 -6.11 -15.49 0.62
CA ASP A 20 -6.12 -15.97 1.99
C ASP A 20 -5.38 -17.32 2.09
N PRO A 21 -4.21 -17.38 2.75
CA PRO A 21 -3.50 -18.64 2.93
C PRO A 21 -4.32 -19.67 3.72
N ASP A 22 -5.29 -19.23 4.52
CA ASP A 22 -6.12 -20.11 5.34
C ASP A 22 -7.37 -20.64 4.59
N ASP A 23 -7.67 -20.11 3.40
CA ASP A 23 -8.87 -20.45 2.62
C ASP A 23 -8.55 -20.68 1.13
N GLU A 24 -7.72 -21.67 0.84
CA GLU A 24 -7.34 -22.10 -0.53
C GLU A 24 -6.89 -20.94 -1.45
N ASN A 25 -6.26 -19.90 -0.89
CA ASN A 25 -5.85 -18.69 -1.60
C ASN A 25 -7.02 -17.93 -2.27
N ARG A 26 -8.26 -18.10 -1.79
CA ARG A 26 -9.41 -17.26 -2.18
C ARG A 26 -9.14 -15.80 -1.84
N PRO A 27 -9.70 -14.84 -2.59
CA PRO A 27 -9.68 -13.44 -2.19
C PRO A 27 -10.20 -13.31 -0.74
N ARG A 28 -9.49 -12.58 0.12
CA ARG A 28 -9.96 -12.28 1.47
C ARG A 28 -11.26 -11.49 1.39
N MET A 29 -12.27 -11.91 2.16
CA MET A 29 -13.60 -11.31 2.15
C MET A 29 -14.11 -11.12 3.57
N ASP A 30 -14.77 -9.99 3.83
CA ASP A 30 -15.79 -9.91 4.86
C ASP A 30 -17.12 -10.31 4.22
N TYR A 31 -17.53 -11.55 4.47
CA TYR A 31 -18.74 -12.12 3.90
C TYR A 31 -20.03 -11.48 4.43
N GLN A 32 -20.02 -10.89 5.63
CA GLN A 32 -21.21 -10.25 6.20
C GLN A 32 -21.49 -8.91 5.53
N SER A 33 -20.45 -8.09 5.36
CA SER A 33 -20.57 -6.79 4.67
C SER A 33 -20.34 -6.86 3.16
N ARG A 34 -20.09 -8.07 2.62
CA ARG A 34 -19.75 -8.34 1.22
C ARG A 34 -18.58 -7.48 0.71
N ARG A 35 -17.58 -7.21 1.55
CA ARG A 35 -16.41 -6.41 1.18
C ARG A 35 -15.21 -7.30 0.90
N ASN A 36 -14.45 -6.96 -0.14
CA ASN A 36 -13.12 -7.53 -0.32
C ASN A 36 -12.14 -6.86 0.63
N LEU A 37 -11.24 -7.65 1.21
CA LEU A 37 -10.24 -7.20 2.16
C LEU A 37 -8.84 -7.36 1.59
N VAL A 38 -7.96 -6.41 1.89
CA VAL A 38 -6.53 -6.49 1.56
C VAL A 38 -5.73 -6.05 2.77
N SER A 39 -4.82 -6.91 3.21
CA SER A 39 -3.97 -6.62 4.36
C SER A 39 -3.01 -5.46 4.08
N ASP A 40 -2.67 -4.70 5.12
CA ASP A 40 -1.62 -3.68 5.06
C ASP A 40 -0.27 -4.30 4.67
N VAL A 41 0.02 -5.52 5.13
CA VAL A 41 1.23 -6.27 4.77
C VAL A 41 1.31 -6.52 3.26
N ARG A 42 0.18 -6.79 2.59
CA ARG A 42 0.16 -6.96 1.13
C ARG A 42 0.51 -5.66 0.41
N LEU A 43 -0.03 -4.52 0.84
CA LEU A 43 0.32 -3.21 0.28
C LEU A 43 1.79 -2.88 0.53
N LYS A 44 2.28 -3.06 1.76
CA LYS A 44 3.69 -2.87 2.12
C LYS A 44 4.62 -3.78 1.30
N ARG A 45 4.18 -4.98 0.93
CA ARG A 45 4.95 -5.88 0.06
C ARG A 45 5.11 -5.30 -1.35
N TYR A 46 4.05 -4.78 -1.95
CA TYR A 46 4.15 -4.11 -3.25
C TYR A 46 5.18 -2.98 -3.23
N ILE A 47 5.10 -2.13 -2.20
CA ILE A 47 6.02 -1.00 -2.03
C ILE A 47 7.47 -1.50 -1.87
N ARG A 48 7.70 -2.52 -1.05
CA ARG A 48 9.04 -3.12 -0.89
C ARG A 48 9.55 -3.69 -2.21
N ASP A 49 8.78 -4.54 -2.88
CA ASP A 49 9.18 -5.17 -4.14
C ASP A 49 9.54 -4.08 -5.19
N TYR A 50 8.76 -3.00 -5.28
CA TYR A 50 9.07 -1.85 -6.13
C TYR A 50 10.36 -1.12 -5.73
N LEU A 51 10.55 -0.79 -4.45
CA LEU A 51 11.77 -0.11 -3.98
C LEU A 51 13.02 -0.97 -4.20
N GLN A 52 12.90 -2.30 -4.07
CA GLN A 52 13.97 -3.23 -4.37
C GLN A 52 14.36 -3.18 -5.86
N ASP A 53 13.38 -3.15 -6.76
CA ASP A 53 13.61 -3.02 -8.20
C ASP A 53 14.21 -1.67 -8.60
N GLN A 54 13.94 -0.61 -7.83
CA GLN A 54 14.60 0.70 -7.96
C GLN A 54 16.03 0.72 -7.39
N GLY A 55 16.52 -0.40 -6.85
CA GLY A 55 17.88 -0.55 -6.34
C GLY A 55 18.07 -0.11 -4.88
N HIS A 56 16.98 0.08 -4.13
CA HIS A 56 17.07 0.38 -2.69
C HIS A 56 17.31 -0.89 -1.87
N GLU A 57 18.16 -0.77 -0.85
CA GLU A 57 18.48 -1.87 0.04
C GLU A 57 17.37 -2.06 1.09
N LEU A 58 16.83 -3.28 1.20
CA LEU A 58 15.72 -3.61 2.10
C LEU A 58 16.09 -4.66 3.14
N TYR A 59 15.49 -4.54 4.32
CA TYR A 59 15.60 -5.56 5.36
C TYR A 59 14.81 -6.81 4.99
N VAL A 60 13.53 -6.64 4.66
CA VAL A 60 12.66 -7.71 4.19
C VAL A 60 12.74 -7.76 2.67
N ALA A 61 13.84 -8.30 2.15
CA ALA A 61 14.03 -8.54 0.72
C ALA A 61 13.53 -9.93 0.33
N GLN A 62 13.06 -10.08 -0.91
CA GLN A 62 12.87 -11.42 -1.46
C GLN A 62 14.25 -12.08 -1.60
N PRO A 63 14.46 -13.29 -1.02
CA PRO A 63 15.71 -14.00 -1.23
C PRO A 63 15.89 -14.31 -2.72
N ARG A 64 17.12 -14.18 -3.22
CA ARG A 64 17.47 -14.70 -4.55
C ARG A 64 17.24 -16.21 -4.55
N GLN A 65 16.81 -16.77 -5.69
CA GLN A 65 16.44 -18.19 -5.79
C GLN A 65 17.51 -19.09 -5.16
N GLY A 66 17.11 -19.88 -4.14
CA GLY A 66 17.97 -20.84 -3.45
C GLY A 66 18.59 -20.36 -2.13
N GLU A 67 18.42 -19.09 -1.72
CA GLU A 67 18.99 -18.58 -0.48
C GLU A 67 17.96 -18.54 0.68
N THR A 68 18.33 -19.09 1.83
CA THR A 68 17.64 -18.80 3.10
C THR A 68 18.41 -17.69 3.82
N ILE A 69 17.93 -16.45 3.66
CA ILE A 69 18.50 -15.30 4.35
C ILE A 69 17.80 -15.15 5.70
N THR A 70 18.54 -15.35 6.79
CA THR A 70 18.03 -15.05 8.13
C THR A 70 18.17 -13.56 8.43
N ALA A 71 17.32 -13.05 9.32
CA ALA A 71 17.39 -11.69 9.85
C ALA A 71 18.81 -11.30 10.31
N ASP A 72 19.49 -12.17 11.05
CA ASP A 72 20.86 -11.96 11.53
C ASP A 72 21.87 -11.87 10.37
N LYS A 73 21.82 -12.82 9.42
CA LYS A 73 22.70 -12.80 8.23
C LYS A 73 22.53 -11.52 7.44
N ARG A 74 21.29 -11.08 7.24
CA ARG A 74 20.99 -9.84 6.51
C ARG A 74 21.64 -8.63 7.18
N LEU A 75 21.47 -8.49 8.49
CA LEU A 75 22.07 -7.37 9.23
C LEU A 75 23.60 -7.40 9.16
N ARG A 76 24.22 -8.57 9.30
CA ARG A 76 25.68 -8.74 9.18
C ARG A 76 26.21 -8.27 7.83
N THR A 77 25.57 -8.66 6.73
CA THR A 77 25.95 -8.20 5.39
C THR A 77 25.90 -6.68 5.26
N ILE A 78 24.93 -6.02 5.89
CA ILE A 78 24.76 -4.56 5.85
C ILE A 78 25.85 -3.82 6.64
N ILE A 79 26.32 -4.40 7.75
CA ILE A 79 27.28 -3.77 8.67
C ILE A 79 28.73 -4.31 8.55
N GLY A 80 29.00 -5.21 7.60
CA GLY A 80 30.34 -5.73 7.30
C GLY A 80 30.73 -6.98 8.10
N ASP A 81 29.86 -7.99 8.15
CA ASP A 81 30.07 -9.32 8.76
C ASP A 81 30.40 -9.37 10.25
N LYS A 82 30.25 -8.25 10.95
CA LYS A 82 30.29 -8.18 12.42
C LYS A 82 28.92 -8.45 13.03
N LYS A 83 28.91 -8.85 14.31
CA LYS A 83 27.65 -9.05 15.06
C LYS A 83 26.96 -7.68 15.29
N PRO A 84 25.67 -7.53 14.93
CA PRO A 84 24.96 -6.28 15.13
C PRO A 84 24.84 -5.88 16.60
N THR A 85 25.11 -4.61 16.90
CA THR A 85 24.98 -4.01 18.23
C THR A 85 24.05 -2.78 18.19
N VAL A 86 23.64 -2.28 19.36
CA VAL A 86 22.83 -1.04 19.47
C VAL A 86 23.52 0.14 18.76
N GLY A 87 24.85 0.22 18.84
CA GLY A 87 25.64 1.27 18.17
C GLY A 87 25.59 1.23 16.64
N ASP A 88 25.19 0.10 16.05
CA ASP A 88 25.03 -0.04 14.61
C ASP A 88 23.66 0.40 14.09
N LEU A 89 22.70 0.66 14.99
CA LEU A 89 21.34 1.03 14.63
C LEU A 89 21.27 2.24 13.68
N PRO A 90 22.02 3.34 13.89
CA PRO A 90 22.03 4.46 12.94
C PRO A 90 22.46 4.06 11.52
N THR A 91 23.48 3.20 11.40
CA THR A 91 23.97 2.70 10.10
C THR A 91 22.94 1.80 9.42
N ILE A 92 22.26 0.95 10.20
CA ILE A 92 21.20 0.07 9.71
C ILE A 92 20.02 0.92 9.19
N LEU A 93 19.59 1.91 9.98
CA LEU A 93 18.52 2.83 9.59
C LEU A 93 18.89 3.64 8.35
N ASP A 94 20.13 4.11 8.22
CA ASP A 94 20.55 4.89 7.05
C ASP A 94 20.55 4.07 5.75
N LYS A 95 20.85 2.77 5.83
CA LYS A 95 20.88 1.88 4.65
C LYS A 95 19.52 1.29 4.29
N LEU A 96 18.66 0.98 5.27
CA LEU A 96 17.46 0.16 5.05
C LEU A 96 16.18 1.01 5.07
N ILE A 97 15.72 1.40 3.87
CA ILE A 97 14.57 2.30 3.71
C ILE A 97 13.25 1.70 4.22
N ASP A 98 13.04 0.38 4.11
CA ASP A 98 11.82 -0.27 4.60
C ASP A 98 11.72 -0.27 6.13
N ILE A 99 12.85 -0.28 6.84
CA ILE A 99 12.85 -0.08 8.30
C ILE A 99 12.52 1.38 8.62
N ARG A 100 13.10 2.34 7.89
CA ARG A 100 12.79 3.77 8.11
C ARG A 100 11.31 4.08 7.90
N LEU A 101 10.67 3.44 6.92
CA LEU A 101 9.24 3.60 6.60
C LEU A 101 8.33 2.79 7.54
N PHE A 102 8.52 1.47 7.58
CA PHE A 102 7.55 0.53 8.16
C PHE A 102 7.99 -0.06 9.51
N GLY A 103 9.27 0.10 9.86
CA GLY A 103 9.86 -0.51 11.05
C GLY A 103 10.12 -2.00 10.89
N ALA A 104 10.82 -2.56 11.87
CA ALA A 104 11.15 -3.97 11.94
C ALA A 104 11.53 -4.39 13.36
N THR A 105 11.38 -5.67 13.64
CA THR A 105 12.00 -6.32 14.81
C THR A 105 13.31 -6.95 14.36
N MET A 106 14.42 -6.53 14.97
CA MET A 106 15.77 -6.93 14.59
C MET A 106 16.45 -7.68 15.73
N PRO A 107 17.15 -8.81 15.46
CA PRO A 107 17.86 -9.59 16.48
C PRO A 107 19.19 -8.93 16.89
N ILE A 108 19.11 -7.73 17.46
CA ILE A 108 20.25 -6.96 17.96
C ILE A 108 20.27 -7.10 19.48
N LYS A 109 21.39 -7.57 20.04
CA LYS A 109 21.53 -7.69 21.50
C LYS A 109 21.59 -6.30 22.15
N GLY A 110 20.70 -6.06 23.11
CA GLY A 110 20.82 -4.96 24.07
C GLY A 110 21.74 -5.32 25.24
N ASP A 111 22.08 -4.35 26.08
CA ASP A 111 23.02 -4.48 27.20
C ASP A 111 22.52 -5.32 28.40
N GLY A 112 21.45 -6.10 28.24
CA GLY A 112 20.87 -6.94 29.29
C GLY A 112 21.23 -8.42 29.14
N ASP A 113 21.75 -9.03 30.21
CA ASP A 113 22.03 -10.46 30.29
C ASP A 113 20.75 -11.27 30.61
N GLY A 114 20.14 -11.86 29.58
CA GLY A 114 19.08 -12.86 29.73
C GLY A 114 18.08 -12.88 28.59
N GLY A 115 18.07 -13.97 27.81
CA GLY A 115 17.11 -14.19 26.71
C GLY A 115 17.42 -13.37 25.45
N GLY A 116 17.01 -13.84 24.27
CA GLY A 116 17.31 -13.17 23.00
C GLY A 116 16.82 -11.72 22.96
N ALA A 117 17.69 -10.77 23.26
CA ALA A 117 17.38 -9.35 23.10
C ALA A 117 17.23 -9.04 21.60
N SER A 118 16.09 -8.44 21.26
CA SER A 118 15.78 -7.90 19.93
C SER A 118 15.38 -6.45 20.09
N ILE A 119 15.78 -5.61 19.14
CA ILE A 119 15.39 -4.21 19.10
C ILE A 119 14.19 -4.12 18.16
N GLN A 120 13.13 -3.47 18.63
CA GLN A 120 11.95 -3.17 17.82
C GLN A 120 11.96 -1.69 17.46
N VAL A 121 11.96 -1.40 16.16
CA VAL A 121 11.73 -0.06 15.63
C VAL A 121 10.32 -0.02 15.06
N THR A 122 9.47 0.83 15.60
CA THR A 122 8.14 1.08 15.03
C THR A 122 8.25 2.10 13.92
N GLY A 123 7.86 1.73 12.69
CA GLY A 123 7.90 2.64 11.56
C GLY A 123 6.89 3.78 11.68
N PRO A 124 7.22 4.98 11.16
CA PRO A 124 6.32 6.12 11.09
C PRO A 124 5.13 5.89 10.17
N VAL A 125 5.27 5.07 9.11
CA VAL A 125 4.21 4.81 8.13
C VAL A 125 3.44 3.56 8.51
N GLN A 126 2.18 3.73 8.89
CA GLN A 126 1.27 2.64 9.22
C GLN A 126 0.03 2.71 8.34
N PHE A 127 -0.41 1.57 7.83
CA PHE A 127 -1.64 1.45 7.06
C PHE A 127 -2.65 0.60 7.82
N SER A 128 -3.92 0.94 7.70
CA SER A 128 -5.01 0.03 8.07
C SER A 128 -5.11 -1.11 7.05
N TRP A 129 -5.88 -2.14 7.39
CA TRP A 129 -6.40 -3.02 6.34
C TRP A 129 -7.23 -2.22 5.35
N GLY A 130 -7.05 -2.52 4.06
CA GLY A 130 -7.88 -2.01 2.99
C GLY A 130 -9.17 -2.81 2.87
N TYR A 131 -10.24 -2.13 2.49
CA TYR A 131 -11.51 -2.76 2.17
C TYR A 131 -12.15 -2.13 0.94
N SER A 132 -13.00 -2.90 0.25
CA SER A 132 -13.74 -2.38 -0.89
C SER A 132 -14.84 -1.41 -0.46
N LEU A 133 -14.98 -0.30 -1.19
CA LEU A 133 -16.06 0.67 -0.96
C LEU A 133 -17.41 0.15 -1.49
N ASN A 134 -17.37 -0.75 -2.47
CA ASN A 134 -18.52 -1.47 -3.05
C ASN A 134 -18.65 -2.89 -2.49
N HIS A 135 -19.81 -3.51 -2.69
CA HIS A 135 -19.99 -4.94 -2.49
C HIS A 135 -19.32 -5.73 -3.61
N VAL A 136 -18.74 -6.85 -3.25
CA VAL A 136 -17.88 -7.65 -4.13
C VAL A 136 -18.38 -9.08 -4.20
N ASP A 137 -18.47 -9.59 -5.43
CA ASP A 137 -18.78 -10.98 -5.70
C ASP A 137 -17.55 -11.72 -6.25
N LEU A 138 -17.44 -12.99 -5.88
CA LEU A 138 -16.47 -13.91 -6.47
C LEU A 138 -16.94 -14.36 -7.86
N VAL A 139 -15.96 -14.60 -8.74
CA VAL A 139 -16.19 -15.21 -10.05
C VAL A 139 -16.54 -16.69 -9.85
N ASN A 140 -17.69 -17.11 -10.38
CA ASN A 140 -18.21 -18.46 -10.19
C ASN A 140 -17.48 -19.54 -11.01
N SER A 141 -16.65 -19.14 -11.98
CA SER A 141 -15.82 -20.03 -12.78
C SER A 141 -14.34 -19.86 -12.43
N TYR A 142 -13.80 -20.80 -11.67
CA TYR A 142 -12.43 -20.74 -11.13
C TYR A 142 -11.59 -21.99 -11.42
N THR A 143 -12.14 -23.04 -12.03
CA THR A 143 -11.37 -24.25 -12.36
C THR A 143 -10.48 -23.99 -13.58
N ILE A 144 -9.18 -24.23 -13.44
CA ILE A 144 -8.20 -24.14 -14.53
C ILE A 144 -7.57 -25.52 -14.79
N SER A 145 -7.24 -25.83 -16.03
CA SER A 145 -6.56 -27.07 -16.39
C SER A 145 -5.09 -26.81 -16.72
N SER A 146 -4.22 -27.71 -16.28
CA SER A 146 -2.80 -27.73 -16.65
C SER A 146 -2.47 -29.08 -17.31
N ARG A 147 -1.69 -29.06 -18.40
CA ARG A 147 -1.25 -30.30 -19.08
C ARG A 147 -0.09 -31.01 -18.36
N PHE A 148 0.43 -30.42 -17.29
CA PHE A 148 1.48 -31.03 -16.49
C PHE A 148 0.85 -31.98 -15.46
N SER A 149 1.24 -33.25 -15.52
CA SER A 149 0.94 -34.23 -14.49
C SER A 149 1.98 -34.09 -13.37
N SER A 150 1.54 -34.07 -12.12
CA SER A 150 2.43 -34.00 -10.96
C SER A 150 3.17 -35.33 -10.66
N LYS A 151 2.95 -36.36 -11.49
CA LYS A 151 3.60 -37.68 -11.45
C LYS A 151 3.68 -38.25 -12.87
N ASP A 152 4.78 -38.91 -13.21
CA ASP A 152 5.04 -39.46 -14.55
C ASP A 152 3.96 -40.45 -15.07
N ASP A 153 3.18 -41.04 -14.17
CA ASP A 153 2.17 -42.08 -14.48
C ASP A 153 0.73 -41.58 -14.73
N LYS A 154 0.49 -40.27 -14.83
CA LYS A 154 -0.85 -39.74 -15.14
C LYS A 154 -0.89 -39.05 -16.50
N THR A 155 -1.67 -39.60 -17.43
CA THR A 155 -2.00 -39.03 -18.75
C THR A 155 -3.08 -37.94 -18.71
N GLN A 156 -3.74 -37.75 -17.56
CA GLN A 156 -4.70 -36.66 -17.33
C GLN A 156 -4.03 -35.45 -16.68
N GLY A 157 -4.27 -34.27 -17.25
CA GLY A 157 -3.79 -33.00 -16.72
C GLY A 157 -4.32 -32.68 -15.31
N THR A 158 -3.57 -31.89 -14.54
CA THR A 158 -3.95 -31.48 -13.19
C THR A 158 -4.91 -30.29 -13.23
N PHE A 159 -6.04 -30.36 -12.51
CA PHE A 159 -6.96 -29.23 -12.32
C PHE A 159 -6.50 -28.38 -11.11
N GLY A 160 -6.37 -27.08 -11.32
CA GLY A 160 -6.12 -26.09 -10.28
C GLY A 160 -7.33 -25.17 -10.08
N LYS A 161 -7.29 -24.34 -9.03
CA LYS A 161 -8.30 -23.31 -8.77
C LYS A 161 -7.66 -21.91 -8.88
N ASP A 162 -8.31 -21.01 -9.60
CA ASP A 162 -7.95 -19.61 -9.79
C ASP A 162 -9.12 -18.73 -9.36
N TYR A 163 -9.16 -18.42 -8.07
CA TYR A 163 -10.22 -17.60 -7.47
C TYR A 163 -10.01 -16.13 -7.75
N ARG A 164 -11.04 -15.47 -8.29
CA ARG A 164 -11.02 -14.05 -8.66
C ARG A 164 -12.28 -13.34 -8.17
N ILE A 165 -12.20 -12.04 -7.95
CA ILE A 165 -13.35 -11.16 -7.78
C ILE A 165 -13.72 -10.51 -9.11
N TYR A 166 -14.99 -10.12 -9.29
CA TYR A 166 -15.40 -9.38 -10.49
C TYR A 166 -14.83 -7.96 -10.50
N TYR A 167 -15.11 -7.18 -9.46
CA TYR A 167 -14.63 -5.80 -9.31
C TYR A 167 -14.65 -5.37 -7.84
N ALA A 168 -13.59 -4.70 -7.41
CA ALA A 168 -13.53 -4.01 -6.13
C ALA A 168 -12.82 -2.67 -6.29
N LEU A 169 -13.40 -1.60 -5.75
CA LEU A 169 -12.71 -0.34 -5.50
C LEU A 169 -12.17 -0.36 -4.06
N LEU A 170 -10.90 -0.68 -3.90
CA LEU A 170 -10.24 -0.88 -2.60
C LEU A 170 -9.72 0.45 -2.07
N ALA A 171 -9.95 0.71 -0.78
CA ALA A 171 -9.50 1.92 -0.10
C ALA A 171 -8.68 1.61 1.15
N PHE A 172 -7.51 2.25 1.26
CA PHE A 172 -6.60 2.19 2.39
C PHE A 172 -6.55 3.55 3.09
N ALA A 173 -6.50 3.50 4.42
CA ALA A 173 -6.11 4.64 5.24
C ALA A 173 -4.69 4.40 5.77
N GLY A 174 -3.92 5.46 5.90
CA GLY A 174 -2.58 5.41 6.50
C GLY A 174 -2.27 6.65 7.31
N VAL A 175 -1.26 6.52 8.17
CA VAL A 175 -0.73 7.60 9.01
C VAL A 175 0.78 7.61 8.86
N VAL A 176 1.35 8.81 8.70
CA VAL A 176 2.77 9.10 8.84
C VAL A 176 2.95 9.86 10.14
N SER A 177 3.66 9.27 11.10
CA SER A 177 3.93 9.92 12.40
C SER A 177 5.28 10.63 12.38
N GLY A 178 5.27 11.97 12.49
CA GLY A 178 6.47 12.79 12.58
C GLY A 178 7.35 12.43 13.78
N LYS A 179 6.73 12.16 14.94
CA LYS A 179 7.46 11.76 16.15
C LYS A 179 8.15 10.40 16.02
N ARG A 180 7.56 9.45 15.30
CA ARG A 180 8.22 8.16 15.01
C ARG A 180 9.28 8.29 13.93
N ALA A 181 9.11 9.24 13.00
CA ALA A 181 10.09 9.53 11.96
C ALA A 181 11.44 9.99 12.56
N GLU A 182 11.42 10.70 13.68
CA GLU A 182 12.64 11.05 14.44
C GLU A 182 13.40 9.81 14.93
N ILE A 183 12.67 8.79 15.39
CA ILE A 183 13.27 7.54 15.91
C ILE A 183 13.78 6.67 14.76
N SER A 184 13.03 6.58 13.66
CA SER A 184 13.40 5.75 12.51
C SER A 184 14.34 6.43 11.52
N HIS A 185 14.69 7.70 11.76
CA HIS A 185 15.47 8.57 10.86
C HIS A 185 14.84 8.71 9.46
N LEU A 186 13.51 8.67 9.37
CA LEU A 186 12.80 8.82 8.10
C LEU A 186 13.07 10.21 7.50
N LYS A 187 13.41 10.23 6.21
CA LYS A 187 13.75 11.45 5.46
C LYS A 187 12.56 11.87 4.59
N GLU A 188 12.47 13.16 4.27
CA GLU A 188 11.45 13.67 3.33
C GLU A 188 11.59 13.01 1.94
N THR A 189 12.82 12.67 1.53
CA THR A 189 13.08 11.92 0.29
C THR A 189 12.50 10.51 0.33
N ASP A 190 12.42 9.87 1.51
CA ASP A 190 11.79 8.56 1.65
C ASP A 190 10.26 8.66 1.48
N LEU A 191 9.65 9.75 1.91
CA LEU A 191 8.22 10.01 1.70
C LEU A 191 7.91 10.32 0.23
N ALA A 192 8.77 11.07 -0.47
CA ALA A 192 8.63 11.26 -1.90
C ALA A 192 8.70 9.92 -2.67
N LEU A 193 9.63 9.04 -2.29
CA LEU A 193 9.71 7.68 -2.85
C LEU A 193 8.48 6.84 -2.50
N LEU A 194 7.95 6.97 -1.29
CA LEU A 194 6.70 6.32 -0.90
C LEU A 194 5.54 6.80 -1.78
N ASP A 195 5.40 8.11 -2.01
CA ASP A 195 4.34 8.67 -2.84
C ASP A 195 4.38 8.10 -4.26
N THR A 196 5.56 8.01 -4.87
CA THR A 196 5.74 7.37 -6.18
C THR A 196 5.44 5.87 -6.12
N ALA A 197 5.95 5.16 -5.11
CA ALA A 197 5.73 3.72 -4.96
C ALA A 197 4.23 3.37 -4.77
N MET A 198 3.47 4.22 -4.09
CA MET A 198 2.01 4.03 -3.93
C MET A 198 1.27 4.01 -5.28
N LEU A 199 1.82 4.67 -6.31
CA LEU A 199 1.25 4.72 -7.65
C LEU A 199 1.83 3.63 -8.57
N GLU A 200 3.14 3.41 -8.52
CA GLU A 200 3.81 2.56 -9.51
C GLU A 200 3.94 1.09 -9.07
N ALA A 201 3.92 0.81 -7.77
CA ALA A 201 4.23 -0.53 -7.28
C ALA A 201 3.21 -1.59 -7.72
N ILE A 202 1.91 -1.31 -7.62
CA ILE A 202 0.87 -2.29 -7.98
C ILE A 202 0.92 -2.63 -9.48
N PRO A 203 0.94 -1.65 -10.41
CA PRO A 203 1.03 -1.93 -11.84
C PRO A 203 2.33 -2.64 -12.23
N LEU A 204 3.48 -2.23 -11.69
CA LEU A 204 4.79 -2.76 -12.11
C LEU A 204 5.11 -4.13 -11.49
N GLN A 205 4.56 -4.46 -10.32
CA GLN A 205 4.74 -5.75 -9.65
C GLN A 205 3.63 -6.77 -10.01
N THR A 206 3.09 -6.68 -11.22
CA THR A 206 1.96 -7.49 -11.66
C THR A 206 2.39 -8.95 -11.93
N THR A 207 1.61 -9.88 -11.40
CA THR A 207 1.67 -11.31 -11.75
C THR A 207 0.34 -11.76 -12.38
N ARG A 208 0.30 -12.98 -12.95
CA ARG A 208 -0.91 -13.52 -13.63
C ARG A 208 -2.20 -13.40 -12.80
N SER A 209 -2.13 -13.69 -11.50
CA SER A 209 -3.28 -13.66 -10.59
C SER A 209 -3.57 -12.27 -10.02
N LYS A 210 -2.68 -11.31 -10.25
CA LYS A 210 -2.72 -9.93 -9.73
C LYS A 210 -2.96 -8.88 -10.81
N MET A 211 -2.97 -9.28 -12.08
CA MET A 211 -3.32 -8.42 -13.22
C MET A 211 -4.74 -7.87 -13.07
N GLY A 212 -4.96 -6.63 -13.48
CA GLY A 212 -6.26 -5.95 -13.32
C GLY A 212 -6.35 -5.11 -12.04
N GLN A 213 -5.23 -4.72 -11.44
CA GLN A 213 -5.20 -3.80 -10.30
C GLN A 213 -4.55 -2.47 -10.69
N TYR A 214 -5.25 -1.34 -10.51
CA TYR A 214 -4.73 -0.03 -10.90
C TYR A 214 -5.09 1.08 -9.91
N PRO A 215 -4.14 1.96 -9.53
CA PRO A 215 -4.42 3.14 -8.73
C PRO A 215 -5.48 4.04 -9.35
N ARG A 216 -6.35 4.61 -8.51
CA ARG A 216 -7.41 5.56 -8.89
C ARG A 216 -7.28 6.90 -8.20
N LEU A 217 -6.87 6.90 -6.93
CA LEU A 217 -6.70 8.12 -6.14
C LEU A 217 -5.60 7.90 -5.10
N TYR A 218 -4.71 8.86 -4.94
CA TYR A 218 -3.78 8.92 -3.82
C TYR A 218 -3.78 10.33 -3.26
N LEU A 219 -4.05 10.44 -1.96
CA LEU A 219 -3.91 11.66 -1.18
C LEU A 219 -2.99 11.39 0.00
N ARG A 220 -2.02 12.28 0.22
CA ARG A 220 -1.32 12.41 1.49
C ARG A 220 -1.47 13.83 2.01
N ILE A 221 -2.22 13.98 3.09
CA ILE A 221 -2.53 15.26 3.73
C ILE A 221 -1.46 15.49 4.80
N GLU A 222 -0.53 16.40 4.53
CA GLU A 222 0.51 16.80 5.48
C GLU A 222 -0.03 17.94 6.37
N TYR A 223 0.11 17.78 7.69
CA TYR A 223 -0.29 18.79 8.66
C TYR A 223 0.82 19.79 8.96
N ARG A 224 0.49 20.87 9.66
CA ARG A 224 1.47 21.90 10.10
C ARG A 224 2.21 21.54 11.39
N ASP A 225 1.93 20.36 11.95
CA ASP A 225 2.50 19.88 13.21
C ASP A 225 2.72 18.35 13.20
N ASP A 226 3.34 17.83 14.26
CA ASP A 226 3.67 16.42 14.48
C ASP A 226 2.68 15.69 15.42
N ARG A 227 1.50 16.28 15.67
CA ARG A 227 0.51 15.78 16.64
C ARG A 227 -0.85 15.49 16.02
N THR A 228 -1.23 16.22 14.99
CA THR A 228 -2.53 16.17 14.34
C THR A 228 -2.69 14.83 13.63
N VAL A 229 -3.80 14.17 13.95
CA VAL A 229 -4.32 12.95 13.31
C VAL A 229 -5.83 13.11 13.37
N LEU A 230 -6.49 13.22 12.23
CA LEU A 230 -7.92 13.54 12.17
C LEU A 230 -8.78 12.29 12.01
N GLY A 231 -8.18 11.13 11.73
CA GLY A 231 -8.85 9.83 11.65
C GLY A 231 -8.95 9.32 10.22
N ASP A 232 -9.89 8.40 10.00
CA ASP A 232 -10.04 7.74 8.71
C ASP A 232 -10.70 8.65 7.67
N TRP A 233 -10.05 8.82 6.51
CA TRP A 233 -10.55 9.63 5.40
C TRP A 233 -11.42 8.84 4.43
N ARG A 234 -11.44 7.51 4.54
CA ARG A 234 -12.31 6.65 3.71
C ARG A 234 -13.79 6.90 3.97
N ASP A 235 -14.14 7.32 5.18
CA ASP A 235 -15.52 7.65 5.55
C ASP A 235 -16.07 8.89 4.83
N GLN A 236 -15.18 9.66 4.18
CA GLN A 236 -15.55 10.84 3.39
C GLN A 236 -15.84 10.51 1.93
N LEU A 237 -15.72 9.25 1.56
CA LEU A 237 -15.95 8.76 0.21
C LEU A 237 -17.32 8.12 0.10
N VAL A 238 -18.13 8.59 -0.85
CA VAL A 238 -19.48 8.08 -1.03
C VAL A 238 -19.63 7.55 -2.45
N LEU A 239 -19.86 6.24 -2.56
CA LEU A 239 -20.29 5.65 -3.83
C LEU A 239 -21.79 5.88 -4.00
N LYS A 240 -22.18 6.36 -5.19
CA LYS A 240 -23.59 6.45 -5.56
C LYS A 240 -24.24 5.07 -5.64
N GLU A 241 -23.55 4.11 -6.24
CA GLU A 241 -23.94 2.70 -6.21
C GLU A 241 -22.84 1.77 -5.74
N LYS A 242 -23.25 0.75 -4.98
CA LYS A 242 -22.35 -0.22 -4.35
C LYS A 242 -22.50 -1.64 -4.88
N GLU A 243 -23.55 -1.91 -5.65
CA GLU A 243 -23.87 -3.23 -6.17
C GLU A 243 -23.50 -3.33 -7.65
N ASN A 244 -23.20 -4.55 -8.11
CA ASN A 244 -23.05 -4.89 -9.52
C ASN A 244 -22.02 -4.08 -10.33
N LEU A 245 -21.07 -3.42 -9.66
CA LEU A 245 -19.94 -2.77 -10.34
C LEU A 245 -19.05 -3.85 -10.97
N ARG A 246 -18.62 -3.66 -12.22
CA ARG A 246 -17.80 -4.62 -12.99
C ARG A 246 -16.58 -3.96 -13.64
N VAL A 247 -16.66 -2.67 -13.95
CA VAL A 247 -15.59 -1.90 -14.57
C VAL A 247 -15.40 -0.55 -13.85
N PRO A 248 -14.24 0.12 -14.01
CA PRO A 248 -14.00 1.42 -13.37
C PRO A 248 -15.02 2.50 -13.79
N GLY A 249 -15.57 2.40 -14.99
CA GLY A 249 -16.59 3.32 -15.51
C GLY A 249 -17.98 3.16 -14.86
N ASP A 250 -18.27 2.05 -14.18
CA ASP A 250 -19.53 1.88 -13.45
C ASP A 250 -19.54 2.69 -12.14
N VAL A 251 -18.34 3.06 -11.66
CA VAL A 251 -18.16 3.78 -10.41
C VAL A 251 -18.64 5.22 -10.57
N GLN A 252 -19.36 5.74 -9.57
CA GLN A 252 -19.56 7.17 -9.39
C GLN A 252 -19.16 7.51 -7.97
N LEU A 253 -17.95 8.05 -7.80
CA LEU A 253 -17.37 8.36 -6.50
C LEU A 253 -17.56 9.84 -6.18
N ASN A 254 -18.47 10.12 -5.25
CA ASN A 254 -18.71 11.46 -4.76
C ASN A 254 -17.66 11.86 -3.71
N VAL A 255 -17.11 13.06 -3.86
CA VAL A 255 -16.05 13.62 -3.00
C VAL A 255 -16.49 14.86 -2.22
N ASP A 256 -17.80 15.13 -2.12
CA ASP A 256 -18.34 16.31 -1.44
C ASP A 256 -17.84 16.39 0.00
N LYS A 257 -18.03 15.30 0.77
CA LYS A 257 -17.62 15.22 2.17
C LYS A 257 -16.09 15.31 2.35
N LEU A 258 -15.33 14.81 1.38
CA LEU A 258 -13.87 14.90 1.39
C LEU A 258 -13.45 16.36 1.28
N VAL A 259 -14.01 17.09 0.31
CA VAL A 259 -13.71 18.50 0.07
C VAL A 259 -14.19 19.36 1.24
N GLU A 260 -15.41 19.16 1.74
CA GLU A 260 -15.96 19.86 2.90
C GLU A 260 -15.08 19.67 4.15
N ARG A 261 -14.59 18.46 4.37
CA ARG A 261 -13.70 18.17 5.50
C ARG A 261 -12.33 18.85 5.35
N ILE A 262 -11.76 18.86 4.13
CA ILE A 262 -10.52 19.59 3.84
C ILE A 262 -10.73 21.10 4.08
N GLU A 263 -11.83 21.68 3.58
CA GLU A 263 -12.20 23.09 3.78
C GLU A 263 -12.32 23.43 5.28
N ALA A 264 -12.97 22.56 6.07
CA ALA A 264 -13.15 22.75 7.50
C ALA A 264 -11.84 22.73 8.30
N VAL A 265 -10.82 21.97 7.85
CA VAL A 265 -9.56 21.79 8.58
C VAL A 265 -8.34 22.41 7.89
N GLN A 266 -8.55 23.20 6.83
CA GLN A 266 -7.50 23.81 6.00
C GLN A 266 -6.41 24.53 6.81
N GLY A 267 -6.78 25.20 7.90
CA GLY A 267 -5.82 25.92 8.77
C GLY A 267 -4.79 25.03 9.45
N ARG A 268 -5.04 23.71 9.51
CA ARG A 268 -4.11 22.69 10.04
C ARG A 268 -3.30 21.99 8.96
N ILE A 269 -3.73 22.09 7.70
CA ILE A 269 -3.08 21.41 6.57
C ILE A 269 -1.94 22.31 6.07
N ALA A 270 -0.77 21.72 5.93
CA ALA A 270 0.39 22.33 5.27
C ALA A 270 0.30 22.13 3.77
N ARG A 271 0.10 20.88 3.32
CA ARG A 271 0.03 20.49 1.90
C ARG A 271 -0.86 19.27 1.71
N VAL A 272 -1.47 19.16 0.53
CA VAL A 272 -2.14 17.94 0.06
C VAL A 272 -1.39 17.40 -1.14
N TYR A 273 -0.62 16.35 -0.95
CA TYR A 273 0.01 15.62 -2.04
C TYR A 273 -1.06 14.79 -2.74
N LEU A 274 -1.29 15.01 -4.03
CA LEU A 274 -2.42 14.43 -4.73
C LEU A 274 -2.02 13.85 -6.08
N TRP A 275 -2.54 12.66 -6.35
CA TRP A 275 -2.62 12.07 -7.67
C TRP A 275 -4.00 11.46 -7.88
N GLU A 276 -4.54 11.64 -9.07
CA GLU A 276 -5.82 11.05 -9.46
C GLU A 276 -5.73 10.49 -10.87
N HIS A 277 -6.43 9.39 -11.12
CA HIS A 277 -6.48 8.82 -12.45
C HIS A 277 -7.42 9.68 -13.33
N PRO A 278 -6.97 10.17 -14.51
CA PRO A 278 -7.70 11.16 -15.30
C PRO A 278 -9.09 10.69 -15.74
N ASP A 279 -9.22 9.41 -16.08
CA ASP A 279 -10.49 8.86 -16.55
C ASP A 279 -11.40 8.33 -15.44
N PHE A 280 -10.98 8.38 -14.17
CA PHE A 280 -11.79 7.82 -13.09
C PHE A 280 -12.98 8.75 -12.75
N PRO A 281 -14.17 8.22 -12.46
CA PRO A 281 -15.38 9.05 -12.40
C PRO A 281 -15.58 9.64 -11.00
N PHE A 282 -14.92 10.77 -10.72
CA PHE A 282 -15.17 11.58 -9.52
C PHE A 282 -16.31 12.58 -9.74
N PHE A 283 -17.09 12.83 -8.69
CA PHE A 283 -18.24 13.73 -8.73
C PHE A 283 -18.25 14.71 -7.56
N LEU A 284 -18.60 15.96 -7.85
CA LEU A 284 -19.00 16.96 -6.85
C LEU A 284 -20.49 17.27 -7.07
N GLY A 285 -21.33 16.95 -6.09
CA GLY A 285 -22.77 16.81 -6.27
C GLY A 285 -23.08 15.80 -7.38
N ASN A 286 -23.73 16.28 -8.46
CA ASN A 286 -24.06 15.48 -9.66
C ASN A 286 -23.16 15.77 -10.87
N GLN A 287 -22.14 16.63 -10.73
CA GLN A 287 -21.27 17.01 -11.82
C GLN A 287 -19.97 16.22 -11.76
N ARG A 288 -19.58 15.62 -12.91
CA ARG A 288 -18.26 14.98 -13.04
C ARG A 288 -17.17 16.05 -12.91
N THR A 289 -16.18 15.78 -12.08
CA THR A 289 -15.05 16.68 -11.80
C THR A 289 -13.77 15.89 -11.60
N SER A 290 -12.68 16.61 -11.33
CA SER A 290 -11.46 16.07 -10.73
C SER A 290 -11.42 16.45 -9.25
N VAL A 291 -10.82 15.62 -8.41
CA VAL A 291 -10.60 15.87 -6.98
C VAL A 291 -9.72 17.10 -6.80
N ALA A 292 -8.68 17.24 -7.64
CA ALA A 292 -7.82 18.43 -7.59
C ALA A 292 -8.63 19.71 -7.81
N LYS A 293 -9.42 19.77 -8.88
CA LYS A 293 -10.26 20.93 -9.19
C LYS A 293 -11.28 21.21 -8.08
N ALA A 294 -11.87 20.16 -7.50
CA ALA A 294 -12.87 20.31 -6.45
C ALA A 294 -12.27 20.91 -5.16
N ILE A 295 -11.06 20.49 -4.79
CA ILE A 295 -10.32 21.06 -3.65
C ILE A 295 -9.89 22.49 -3.96
N GLU A 296 -9.30 22.75 -5.13
CA GLU A 296 -8.75 24.07 -5.50
C GLU A 296 -9.83 25.17 -5.55
N GLN A 297 -11.07 24.82 -5.92
CA GLN A 297 -12.20 25.75 -5.88
C GLN A 297 -12.58 26.23 -4.48
N LYS A 298 -12.26 25.44 -3.45
CA LYS A 298 -12.64 25.70 -2.05
C LYS A 298 -11.48 26.16 -1.19
N VAL A 299 -10.30 25.56 -1.42
CA VAL A 299 -9.09 25.79 -0.65
C VAL A 299 -7.93 25.89 -1.65
N PRO A 300 -7.70 27.09 -2.23
CA PRO A 300 -6.65 27.28 -3.22
C PRO A 300 -5.25 27.10 -2.62
N ASP A 301 -4.27 26.82 -3.47
CA ASP A 301 -2.83 26.73 -3.17
C ASP A 301 -2.43 25.62 -2.18
N LEU A 302 -3.31 24.65 -1.91
CA LEU A 302 -3.04 23.56 -0.98
C LEU A 302 -2.42 22.33 -1.67
N ILE A 303 -2.66 22.17 -2.97
CA ILE A 303 -2.34 20.94 -3.70
C ILE A 303 -0.88 20.94 -4.16
N THR A 304 -0.19 19.84 -3.86
CA THR A 304 1.10 19.49 -4.46
C THR A 304 0.90 18.26 -5.35
N PRO A 305 0.89 18.39 -6.69
CA PRO A 305 0.68 17.24 -7.56
C PRO A 305 1.87 16.28 -7.47
N ILE A 306 1.58 14.98 -7.45
CA ILE A 306 2.62 13.95 -7.51
C ILE A 306 2.86 13.59 -8.97
N GLN A 307 4.11 13.76 -9.40
CA GLN A 307 4.54 13.36 -10.73
C GLN A 307 4.99 11.90 -10.69
N LEU A 308 4.50 11.10 -11.64
CA LEU A 308 5.07 9.79 -11.92
C LEU A 308 6.47 9.98 -12.48
N MET A 309 7.37 9.02 -12.26
CA MET A 309 8.68 9.12 -12.88
C MET A 309 8.52 9.11 -14.40
N GLU A 310 9.10 10.10 -15.08
CA GLU A 310 9.16 10.08 -16.54
C GLU A 310 9.84 8.77 -16.97
N ALA A 311 9.28 8.13 -18.00
CA ALA A 311 9.86 6.92 -18.56
C ALA A 311 11.34 7.20 -18.85
N ARG A 312 12.25 6.51 -18.17
CA ARG A 312 13.67 6.58 -18.50
C ARG A 312 13.79 6.14 -19.96
N THR A 313 14.07 7.10 -20.84
CA THR A 313 14.42 6.80 -22.22
C THR A 313 15.66 5.90 -22.16
N LEU A 314 15.49 4.65 -22.57
CA LEU A 314 16.58 3.67 -22.69
C LEU A 314 17.60 4.13 -23.74
#